data_AF-A0A7L2W912-F1
#
_entry.id   AF-A0A7L2W912-F1
#
_cell.length_a   1.000
_cell.length_b   1.000
_cell.length_c   1.000
_cell.angle_alpha   90.00
_cell.angle_beta   90.00
_cell.angle_gamma   90.00
#
_symmetry.space_group_name_H-M   'P 1'
#
loop_
_entity.id
_entity.type
_entity.pdbx_description
1 polymer ?
#
loop_
_entity_poly.entity_id
_entity_poly.type
_entity_poly.pdbx_seq_one_letter_code
_entity_poly.pdbx_strand_id
1 'polypeptide(L)'
;KGIDREFYLLFSIFDENDSWYLKKNIEAFTGDPSKVDENDADFKESNKMHAVNGYLFGNLPGLAMCKDDKVSWHLIGLGSHYDMHGVHFQGNTIDLRGTTRDGLALFPHLSGTALMQPDRVGTFKVVCRTFDHFVGGMKHLYEVSSCRNTTRAQQQHGAMRVYYIAAEEVEWDYASNKSSAPKIYNVSSNEERYPKQKTLVGMGHTHSGGETLKHPFMKPASYFLGGTLCQTNKRNCIYKVTTSQTRLVHRQHFQMFFVSVSWPLLHAEVGDSVLIIFKNKASRPYSISAHGIEEVAALGKIALSVSGEINTYRWNVPERSGPGKTDPNCITWVYYSTVNFVK
;
A
#
# COMPACT_ATOMS: atom_id res chain seq x y z
N LYS A 1 31.03 -9.49 8.88
CA LYS A 1 31.19 -9.97 10.28
C LYS A 1 30.07 -9.37 11.12
N GLY A 2 29.40 -10.15 11.97
CA GLY A 2 28.32 -9.65 12.84
C GLY A 2 26.92 -9.63 12.23
N ILE A 3 26.75 -10.25 11.06
CA ILE A 3 25.45 -10.53 10.42
C ILE A 3 25.30 -12.07 10.44
N ASP A 4 24.14 -12.55 10.88
CA ASP A 4 23.83 -13.98 10.95
C ASP A 4 23.27 -14.49 9.61
N ARG A 5 22.50 -13.66 8.89
CA ARG A 5 21.88 -14.00 7.59
C ARG A 5 21.92 -12.83 6.61
N GLU A 6 22.15 -13.16 5.33
CA GLU A 6 22.13 -12.20 4.22
C GLU A 6 21.17 -12.69 3.15
N PHE A 7 20.30 -11.80 2.67
CA PHE A 7 19.36 -12.08 1.59
C PHE A 7 19.54 -11.05 0.48
N TYR A 8 19.41 -11.52 -0.76
CA TYR A 8 19.50 -10.69 -1.97
C TYR A 8 18.18 -10.80 -2.72
N LEU A 9 17.47 -9.69 -2.86
CA LEU A 9 16.19 -9.64 -3.57
C LEU A 9 16.24 -8.63 -4.71
N LEU A 10 15.98 -9.12 -5.91
CA LEU A 10 15.77 -8.35 -7.12
C LEU A 10 14.27 -8.20 -7.35
N PHE A 11 13.77 -6.97 -7.26
CA PHE A 11 12.41 -6.61 -7.63
C PHE A 11 12.41 -6.11 -9.07
N SER A 12 11.67 -6.78 -9.94
CA SER A 12 11.56 -6.40 -11.35
C SER A 12 10.29 -6.96 -11.98
N ILE A 13 9.73 -6.22 -12.92
CA ILE A 13 8.78 -6.75 -13.89
C ILE A 13 9.60 -7.36 -15.03
N PHE A 14 9.70 -8.69 -15.04
CA PHE A 14 10.37 -9.40 -16.13
C PHE A 14 9.43 -9.42 -17.33
N ASP A 15 9.66 -8.50 -18.27
CA ASP A 15 8.89 -8.38 -19.50
C ASP A 15 9.42 -9.37 -20.54
N GLU A 16 8.77 -10.54 -20.66
CA GLU A 16 9.17 -11.56 -21.62
C GLU A 16 8.87 -11.16 -23.08
N ASN A 17 8.11 -10.08 -23.32
CA ASN A 17 7.90 -9.56 -24.68
C ASN A 17 9.21 -9.01 -25.28
N ASP A 18 10.11 -8.51 -24.45
CA ASP A 18 11.43 -8.00 -24.86
C ASP A 18 12.53 -9.08 -24.82
N SER A 19 12.16 -10.32 -24.47
CA SER A 19 13.07 -11.44 -24.38
C SER A 19 13.52 -11.91 -25.77
N TRP A 20 14.82 -12.14 -25.94
CA TRP A 20 15.38 -12.78 -27.14
C TRP A 20 14.76 -14.16 -27.43
N TYR A 21 14.14 -14.77 -26.43
CA TYR A 21 13.54 -16.10 -26.51
C TYR A 21 12.02 -16.09 -26.73
N LEU A 22 11.38 -14.93 -26.91
CA LEU A 22 9.92 -14.82 -27.06
C LEU A 22 9.37 -15.81 -28.11
N LYS A 23 9.95 -15.84 -29.32
CA LYS A 23 9.50 -16.74 -30.39
C LYS A 23 9.61 -18.22 -30.02
N LYS A 24 10.69 -18.60 -29.33
CA LYS A 24 10.87 -19.98 -28.85
C LYS A 24 9.84 -20.33 -27.78
N ASN A 25 9.53 -19.40 -26.89
CA ASN A 25 8.50 -19.59 -25.87
C ASN A 25 7.10 -19.74 -26.49
N ILE A 26 6.78 -18.92 -27.51
CA ILE A 26 5.52 -19.03 -28.24
C ILE A 26 5.39 -20.43 -28.87
N GLU A 27 6.42 -20.87 -29.60
CA GLU A 27 6.44 -22.19 -30.25
C GLU A 27 6.31 -23.34 -29.24
N ALA A 28 6.92 -23.23 -28.07
CA ALA A 28 6.95 -24.29 -27.07
C ALA A 28 5.67 -24.37 -26.20
N PHE A 29 5.03 -23.24 -25.88
CA PHE A 29 4.04 -23.17 -24.79
C PHE A 29 2.61 -22.77 -25.19
N THR A 30 2.38 -22.23 -26.39
CA THR A 30 1.04 -21.71 -26.77
C THR A 30 0.13 -22.75 -27.41
N GLY A 31 0.65 -23.96 -27.70
CA GLY A 31 -0.07 -25.06 -28.35
C GLY A 31 -0.34 -24.83 -29.84
N ASP A 32 -0.83 -23.65 -30.21
CA ASP A 32 -1.02 -23.20 -31.59
C ASP A 32 -0.43 -21.79 -31.80
N PRO A 33 0.86 -21.71 -32.17
CA PRO A 33 1.58 -20.45 -32.40
C PRO A 33 0.93 -19.53 -33.44
N SER A 34 0.14 -20.08 -34.38
CA SER A 34 -0.46 -19.30 -35.46
C SER A 34 -1.57 -18.37 -35.00
N LYS A 35 -2.14 -18.61 -33.81
CA LYS A 35 -3.21 -17.79 -33.21
C LYS A 35 -2.70 -16.65 -32.34
N VAL A 36 -1.40 -16.59 -32.11
CA VAL A 36 -0.80 -15.59 -31.21
C VAL A 36 -0.65 -14.28 -31.97
N ASP A 37 -1.31 -13.23 -31.47
CA ASP A 37 -1.05 -11.85 -31.89
C ASP A 37 -0.09 -11.20 -30.88
N GLU A 38 1.16 -11.03 -31.28
CA GLU A 38 2.18 -10.38 -30.44
C GLU A 38 1.86 -8.91 -30.13
N ASN A 39 0.93 -8.27 -30.87
CA ASN A 39 0.51 -6.90 -30.62
C ASN A 39 -0.70 -6.80 -29.69
N ASP A 40 -1.35 -7.92 -29.38
CA ASP A 40 -2.48 -7.96 -28.47
C ASP A 40 -2.07 -7.51 -27.06
N ALA A 41 -2.90 -6.67 -26.46
CA ALA A 41 -2.59 -6.06 -25.17
C ALA A 41 -2.64 -7.09 -24.03
N ASP A 42 -3.58 -8.03 -24.08
CA ASP A 42 -3.73 -9.07 -23.05
C ASP A 42 -2.60 -10.10 -23.17
N PHE A 43 -2.15 -10.43 -24.40
CA PHE A 43 -0.96 -11.22 -24.64
C PHE A 43 0.28 -10.56 -24.03
N LYS A 44 0.53 -9.27 -24.33
CA LYS A 44 1.67 -8.55 -23.75
C LYS A 44 1.63 -8.52 -22.24
N GLU A 45 0.46 -8.27 -21.66
CA GLU A 45 0.31 -8.24 -20.21
C GLU A 45 0.53 -9.62 -19.59
N SER A 46 0.10 -10.71 -20.24
CA SER A 46 0.34 -12.08 -19.76
C SER A 46 1.82 -12.46 -19.66
N ASN A 47 2.67 -11.78 -20.44
CA ASN A 47 4.13 -11.99 -20.47
C ASN A 47 4.89 -11.07 -19.49
N LYS A 48 4.20 -10.20 -18.74
CA LYS A 48 4.83 -9.36 -17.72
C LYS A 48 4.81 -10.06 -16.37
N MET A 49 5.98 -10.51 -15.95
CA MET A 49 6.12 -11.30 -14.74
C MET A 49 6.58 -10.41 -13.59
N HIS A 50 5.63 -9.92 -12.77
CA HIS A 50 5.90 -9.10 -11.58
C HIS A 50 6.54 -9.94 -10.46
N ALA A 51 7.86 -10.08 -10.49
CA ALA A 51 8.57 -11.09 -9.74
C ALA A 51 9.60 -10.54 -8.73
N VAL A 52 9.96 -11.37 -7.76
CA VAL A 52 11.15 -11.19 -6.92
C VAL A 52 12.11 -12.34 -7.18
N ASN A 53 13.34 -12.06 -7.63
CA ASN A 53 14.30 -13.07 -8.07
C ASN A 53 13.75 -14.04 -9.15
N GLY A 54 12.78 -13.59 -9.97
CA GLY A 54 12.09 -14.43 -10.97
C GLY A 54 10.97 -15.32 -10.41
N TYR A 55 10.68 -15.23 -9.11
CA TYR A 55 9.61 -15.97 -8.44
C TYR A 55 8.34 -15.09 -8.32
N LEU A 56 7.15 -15.72 -8.33
CA LEU A 56 5.85 -15.05 -8.29
C LEU A 56 4.90 -15.71 -7.28
N PHE A 57 3.88 -14.98 -6.82
CA PHE A 57 2.75 -15.51 -6.05
C PHE A 57 3.14 -16.35 -4.83
N GLY A 58 4.21 -15.96 -4.12
CA GLY A 58 4.60 -16.63 -2.88
C GLY A 58 5.51 -17.84 -3.03
N ASN A 59 5.99 -18.16 -4.22
CA ASN A 59 6.78 -19.39 -4.46
C ASN A 59 8.31 -19.23 -4.29
N LEU A 60 8.82 -18.05 -3.90
CA LEU A 60 10.24 -17.81 -3.61
C LEU A 60 10.69 -18.62 -2.37
N PRO A 61 11.61 -19.59 -2.52
CA PRO A 61 12.09 -20.39 -1.39
C PRO A 61 13.26 -19.72 -0.66
N GLY A 62 13.61 -20.26 0.50
CA GLY A 62 14.89 -19.98 1.16
C GLY A 62 14.96 -18.72 2.01
N LEU A 63 13.86 -17.96 2.14
CA LEU A 63 13.78 -16.81 3.06
C LEU A 63 13.49 -17.26 4.50
N ALA A 64 14.41 -18.01 5.09
CA ALA A 64 14.28 -18.54 6.45
C ALA A 64 15.39 -18.01 7.36
N MET A 65 15.01 -17.52 8.54
CA MET A 65 15.91 -16.97 9.55
C MET A 65 15.44 -17.35 10.95
N CYS A 66 16.31 -17.16 11.94
CA CYS A 66 15.97 -17.38 13.33
C CYS A 66 15.52 -16.08 13.98
N LYS A 67 14.63 -16.19 14.96
CA LYS A 67 14.34 -15.08 15.88
C LYS A 67 15.66 -14.56 16.47
N ASP A 68 15.78 -13.24 16.58
CA ASP A 68 16.93 -12.48 17.09
C ASP A 68 18.18 -12.51 16.17
N ASP A 69 18.15 -13.16 15.01
CA ASP A 69 19.24 -13.07 14.01
C ASP A 69 19.45 -11.63 13.55
N LYS A 70 20.69 -11.22 13.34
CA LYS A 70 21.01 -9.99 12.61
C LYS A 70 20.95 -10.28 11.13
N VAL A 71 19.97 -9.71 10.45
CA VAL A 71 19.69 -9.98 9.04
C VAL A 71 20.01 -8.75 8.20
N SER A 72 20.74 -8.95 7.11
CA SER A 72 20.99 -7.93 6.09
C SER A 72 20.20 -8.26 4.83
N TRP A 73 19.34 -7.34 4.41
CA TRP A 73 18.56 -7.43 3.19
C TRP A 73 19.17 -6.50 2.14
N HIS A 74 19.71 -7.09 1.07
CA HIS A 74 20.23 -6.38 -0.09
C HIS A 74 19.17 -6.40 -1.18
N LEU A 75 18.65 -5.22 -1.50
CA LEU A 75 17.45 -5.07 -2.31
C LEU A 75 17.81 -4.24 -3.54
N ILE A 76 17.39 -4.69 -4.72
CA ILE A 76 17.68 -4.05 -6.00
C ILE A 76 16.39 -3.92 -6.79
N GLY A 77 16.11 -2.73 -7.34
CA GLY A 77 15.11 -2.53 -8.38
C GLY A 77 15.77 -2.51 -9.75
N LEU A 78 15.23 -3.25 -10.72
CA LEU A 78 15.65 -3.18 -12.13
C LEU A 78 14.42 -3.17 -13.03
N GLY A 79 14.59 -2.65 -14.24
CA GLY A 79 13.57 -2.67 -15.28
C GLY A 79 13.34 -1.28 -15.87
N SER A 80 12.08 -0.96 -16.14
CA SER A 80 11.64 0.22 -16.89
C SER A 80 11.03 1.29 -15.97
N HIS A 81 10.41 2.34 -16.53
CA HIS A 81 9.68 3.34 -15.74
C HIS A 81 8.46 2.75 -15.00
N TYR A 82 8.02 1.53 -15.32
CA TYR A 82 6.99 0.83 -14.56
C TYR A 82 7.54 0.23 -13.24
N ASP A 83 8.86 0.07 -13.08
CA ASP A 83 9.50 -0.55 -11.92
C ASP A 83 9.66 0.42 -10.73
N MET A 84 8.53 0.99 -10.30
CA MET A 84 8.41 1.75 -9.06
C MET A 84 7.96 0.82 -7.94
N HIS A 85 8.89 0.27 -7.17
CA HIS A 85 8.62 -0.76 -6.18
C HIS A 85 8.57 -0.18 -4.76
N GLY A 86 7.41 -0.27 -4.11
CA GLY A 86 7.30 -0.03 -2.66
C GLY A 86 7.50 -1.32 -1.87
N VAL A 87 8.74 -1.73 -1.64
CA VAL A 87 9.04 -2.96 -0.89
C VAL A 87 8.62 -2.78 0.57
N HIS A 88 7.89 -3.74 1.12
CA HIS A 88 7.39 -3.71 2.49
C HIS A 88 7.55 -5.06 3.17
N PHE A 89 8.07 -5.04 4.40
CA PHE A 89 8.21 -6.20 5.28
C PHE A 89 7.08 -6.18 6.31
N GLN A 90 6.14 -7.12 6.18
CA GLN A 90 5.03 -7.24 7.12
C GLN A 90 5.53 -7.77 8.48
N GLY A 91 5.09 -7.15 9.57
CA GLY A 91 5.28 -7.62 10.95
C GLY A 91 6.63 -7.28 11.60
N ASN A 92 7.64 -6.94 10.81
CA ASN A 92 8.97 -6.53 11.28
C ASN A 92 9.36 -5.20 10.64
N THR A 93 10.12 -4.40 11.39
CA THR A 93 10.72 -3.16 10.89
C THR A 93 12.17 -3.40 10.46
N ILE A 94 12.70 -2.43 9.72
CA ILE A 94 14.06 -2.38 9.22
C ILE A 94 14.75 -1.09 9.68
N ASP A 95 16.03 -1.19 9.97
CA ASP A 95 16.93 -0.03 10.05
C ASP A 95 17.47 0.25 8.65
N LEU A 96 17.11 1.42 8.13
CA LEU A 96 17.61 1.96 6.88
C LEU A 96 18.48 3.18 7.20
N ARG A 97 19.80 2.96 7.29
CA ARG A 97 20.82 4.01 7.53
C ARG A 97 20.57 4.84 8.80
N GLY A 98 20.15 4.19 9.88
CA GLY A 98 19.86 4.80 11.18
C GLY A 98 18.41 5.23 11.37
N THR A 99 17.56 5.09 10.35
CA THR A 99 16.12 5.38 10.43
C THR A 99 15.30 4.10 10.47
N THR A 100 14.26 4.06 11.31
CA THR A 100 13.32 2.95 11.41
C THR A 100 12.29 3.07 10.31
N ARG A 101 12.24 2.09 9.42
CA ARG A 101 11.22 1.96 8.36
C ARG A 101 10.65 0.55 8.40
N ASP A 102 9.64 0.26 7.61
CA ASP A 102 9.18 -1.13 7.37
C ASP A 102 9.15 -1.46 5.88
N GLY A 103 9.83 -0.63 5.10
CA GLY A 103 9.85 -0.67 3.66
C GLY A 103 10.73 0.43 3.09
N LEU A 104 10.94 0.35 1.79
CA LEU A 104 11.75 1.30 1.02
C LEU A 104 11.27 1.31 -0.43
N ALA A 105 11.46 2.45 -1.09
CA ALA A 105 11.19 2.57 -2.51
C ALA A 105 12.43 2.12 -3.31
N LEU A 106 12.21 1.28 -4.32
CA LEU A 106 13.21 0.92 -5.33
C LEU A 106 12.71 1.38 -6.70
N PHE A 107 13.65 1.90 -7.48
CA PHE A 107 13.47 2.35 -8.86
C PHE A 107 14.48 1.60 -9.74
N PRO A 108 14.39 1.68 -11.08
CA PRO A 108 15.39 1.07 -11.96
C PRO A 108 16.82 1.44 -11.57
N HIS A 109 17.67 0.42 -11.43
CA HIS A 109 19.09 0.52 -11.04
C HIS A 109 19.34 1.05 -9.63
N LEU A 110 18.30 1.21 -8.80
CA LEU A 110 18.47 1.58 -7.41
C LEU A 110 18.69 0.32 -6.56
N SER A 111 19.67 0.40 -5.67
CA SER A 111 19.91 -0.63 -4.65
C SER A 111 19.92 -0.02 -3.25
N GLY A 112 19.50 -0.82 -2.27
CA GLY A 112 19.47 -0.47 -0.87
C GLY A 112 19.85 -1.66 -0.01
N THR A 113 20.49 -1.40 1.12
CA THR A 113 20.73 -2.42 2.16
C THR A 113 20.00 -1.99 3.42
N ALA A 114 19.18 -2.90 3.94
CA ALA A 114 18.38 -2.70 5.13
C ALA A 114 18.73 -3.76 6.17
N LEU A 115 18.84 -3.35 7.43
CA LEU A 115 19.13 -4.27 8.53
C LEU A 115 17.83 -4.60 9.25
N MET A 116 17.66 -5.86 9.65
CA MET A 116 16.50 -6.33 10.38
C MET A 116 16.95 -7.23 11.53
N GLN A 117 16.24 -7.16 12.65
CA GLN A 117 16.34 -8.16 13.70
C GLN A 117 14.93 -8.63 14.08
N PRO A 118 14.49 -9.80 13.58
CA PRO A 118 13.12 -10.25 13.78
C PRO A 118 12.93 -10.71 15.22
N ASP A 119 11.88 -10.22 15.88
CA ASP A 119 11.63 -10.48 17.30
C ASP A 119 10.48 -11.45 17.56
N ARG A 120 9.79 -11.88 16.50
CA ARG A 120 8.67 -12.81 16.58
C ARG A 120 8.81 -13.98 15.62
N VAL A 121 8.48 -15.15 16.16
CA VAL A 121 8.35 -16.39 15.40
C VAL A 121 7.06 -16.37 14.60
N GLY A 122 7.12 -16.80 13.35
CA GLY A 122 5.97 -16.87 12.45
C GLY A 122 6.36 -16.78 10.99
N THR A 123 5.34 -16.85 10.14
CA THR A 123 5.48 -16.61 8.70
C THR A 123 4.95 -15.22 8.38
N PHE A 124 5.78 -14.44 7.72
CA PHE A 124 5.53 -13.05 7.38
C PHE A 124 5.64 -12.85 5.87
N LYS A 125 5.28 -11.65 5.39
CA LYS A 125 5.32 -11.32 3.97
C LYS A 125 6.36 -10.26 3.66
N VAL A 126 7.07 -10.43 2.56
CA VAL A 126 7.80 -9.37 1.87
C VAL A 126 7.09 -9.12 0.54
N VAL A 127 6.58 -7.91 0.34
CA VAL A 127 5.69 -7.59 -0.79
C VAL A 127 6.05 -6.27 -1.43
N CYS A 128 5.72 -6.11 -2.71
CA CYS A 128 5.60 -4.80 -3.30
C CYS A 128 4.20 -4.23 -3.03
N ARG A 129 4.13 -2.99 -2.52
CA ARG A 129 2.88 -2.30 -2.20
C ARG A 129 2.32 -1.48 -3.36
N THR A 130 3.04 -1.39 -4.47
CA THR A 130 2.49 -0.88 -5.73
C THR A 130 1.39 -1.83 -6.18
N PHE A 131 0.16 -1.32 -6.31
CA PHE A 131 -1.03 -2.17 -6.41
C PHE A 131 -0.99 -3.15 -7.57
N ASP A 132 -0.59 -2.68 -8.75
CA ASP A 132 -0.45 -3.52 -9.94
C ASP A 132 0.53 -4.66 -9.70
N HIS A 133 1.71 -4.36 -9.15
CA HIS A 133 2.75 -5.37 -8.89
C HIS A 133 2.31 -6.39 -7.84
N PHE A 134 1.58 -5.93 -6.81
CA PHE A 134 1.02 -6.82 -5.78
C PHE A 134 0.01 -7.81 -6.36
N VAL A 135 -0.87 -7.33 -7.25
CA VAL A 135 -1.87 -8.15 -7.94
C VAL A 135 -1.16 -9.13 -8.89
N GLY A 136 -0.19 -8.64 -9.66
CA GLY A 136 0.63 -9.41 -10.60
C GLY A 136 1.55 -10.46 -9.96
N GLY A 137 1.65 -10.49 -8.63
CA GLY A 137 2.27 -11.61 -7.92
C GLY A 137 3.56 -11.28 -7.18
N MET A 138 3.96 -10.01 -7.12
CA MET A 138 5.17 -9.55 -6.42
C MET A 138 4.98 -9.53 -4.89
N LYS A 139 4.81 -10.73 -4.32
CA LYS A 139 4.52 -10.99 -2.91
C LYS A 139 5.08 -12.34 -2.53
N HIS A 140 5.90 -12.38 -1.49
CA HIS A 140 6.55 -13.58 -1.00
C HIS A 140 6.48 -13.71 0.51
N LEU A 141 6.84 -14.89 0.99
CA LEU A 141 6.85 -15.23 2.41
C LEU A 141 8.29 -15.30 2.90
N TYR A 142 8.50 -14.89 4.15
CA TYR A 142 9.71 -15.22 4.89
C TYR A 142 9.34 -15.84 6.24
N GLU A 143 10.15 -16.76 6.69
CA GLU A 143 9.92 -17.54 7.90
C GLU A 143 10.92 -17.16 8.99
N VAL A 144 10.38 -16.89 10.19
CA VAL A 144 11.18 -16.69 11.40
C VAL A 144 10.90 -17.85 12.34
N SER A 145 11.89 -18.70 12.57
CA SER A 145 11.77 -19.88 13.42
C SER A 145 12.41 -19.68 14.80
N SER A 146 11.99 -20.46 15.78
CA SER A 146 12.59 -20.48 17.12
C SER A 146 13.83 -21.38 17.13
N CYS A 147 15.01 -20.84 16.84
CA CYS A 147 16.25 -21.62 16.78
C CYS A 147 17.07 -21.61 18.08
N ARG A 148 16.90 -20.57 18.90
CA ARG A 148 17.64 -20.39 20.17
C ARG A 148 16.62 -20.24 21.29
N ASN A 149 16.83 -20.91 22.41
CA ASN A 149 16.06 -20.69 23.64
C ASN A 149 16.52 -19.39 24.30
N THR A 150 16.24 -18.25 23.66
CA THR A 150 16.44 -16.93 24.24
C THR A 150 15.15 -16.52 24.93
N THR A 151 15.06 -16.81 26.23
CA THR A 151 14.08 -16.17 27.13
C THR A 151 14.48 -14.72 27.32
N ARG A 152 14.13 -13.87 26.34
CA ARG A 152 14.14 -12.43 26.57
C ARG A 152 13.04 -12.13 27.58
N ALA A 153 13.39 -11.41 28.64
CA ALA A 153 12.39 -10.95 29.62
C ALA A 153 11.25 -10.26 28.87
N GLN A 154 10.00 -10.54 29.27
CA GLN A 154 8.83 -9.82 28.76
C GLN A 154 9.14 -8.33 28.84
N GLN A 155 9.11 -7.64 27.70
CA GLN A 155 9.20 -6.18 27.69
C GLN A 155 8.06 -5.67 28.56
N GLN A 156 8.41 -4.92 29.60
CA GLN A 156 7.44 -4.21 30.44
C GLN A 156 6.67 -3.28 29.50
N HIS A 157 5.38 -3.57 29.32
CA HIS A 157 4.52 -2.69 28.55
C HIS A 157 4.28 -1.43 29.36
N GLY A 158 4.44 -0.28 28.70
CA GLY A 158 4.10 1.04 29.20
C GLY A 158 2.59 1.23 29.33
N ALA A 159 2.11 2.43 29.03
CA ALA A 159 0.68 2.73 29.16
C ALA A 159 -0.15 1.91 28.15
N MET A 160 -1.32 1.47 28.58
CA MET A 160 -2.33 0.92 27.67
C MET A 160 -3.21 2.06 27.14
N ARG A 161 -3.11 2.35 25.85
CA ARG A 161 -3.87 3.40 25.16
C ARG A 161 -5.06 2.79 24.43
N VAL A 162 -6.27 3.18 24.81
CA VAL A 162 -7.51 2.62 24.24
C VAL A 162 -8.12 3.59 23.23
N TYR A 163 -8.41 3.10 22.02
CA TYR A 163 -9.08 3.84 20.95
C TYR A 163 -10.34 3.11 20.50
N TYR A 164 -11.41 3.86 20.22
CA TYR A 164 -12.62 3.32 19.61
C TYR A 164 -12.68 3.80 18.16
N ILE A 165 -12.69 2.86 17.23
CA ILE A 165 -12.64 3.14 15.79
C ILE A 165 -13.85 2.50 15.12
N ALA A 166 -14.48 3.17 14.17
CA ALA A 166 -15.55 2.57 13.36
C ALA A 166 -15.32 2.78 11.87
N ALA A 167 -15.52 1.74 11.07
CA ALA A 167 -15.60 1.85 9.61
C ALA A 167 -17.03 2.21 9.21
N GLU A 168 -17.21 3.35 8.53
CA GLU A 168 -18.52 3.84 8.10
C GLU A 168 -18.48 4.20 6.61
N GLU A 169 -19.52 3.81 5.87
CA GLU A 169 -19.73 4.29 4.51
C GLU A 169 -20.27 5.71 4.54
N VAL A 170 -19.60 6.61 3.83
CA VAL A 170 -20.03 8.00 3.66
C VAL A 170 -19.99 8.39 2.20
N GLU A 171 -20.90 9.26 1.79
CA GLU A 171 -20.76 9.95 0.53
C GLU A 171 -19.62 10.96 0.64
N TRP A 172 -18.68 10.93 -0.31
CA TRP A 172 -17.52 11.80 -0.30
C TRP A 172 -17.45 12.69 -1.55
N ASP A 173 -17.37 14.00 -1.34
CA ASP A 173 -17.10 15.00 -2.39
C ASP A 173 -15.65 15.48 -2.30
N TYR A 174 -14.83 15.06 -3.27
CA TYR A 174 -13.42 15.43 -3.35
C TYR A 174 -13.19 16.91 -3.68
N ALA A 175 -14.19 17.58 -4.28
CA ALA A 175 -14.08 18.95 -4.77
C ALA A 175 -15.33 19.75 -4.37
N SER A 176 -15.64 19.72 -3.08
CA SER A 176 -16.82 20.39 -2.50
C SER A 176 -16.85 21.89 -2.81
N ASN A 177 -15.68 22.53 -2.93
CA ASN A 177 -15.57 23.94 -3.29
C ASN A 177 -15.00 24.13 -4.71
N LYS A 178 -15.85 23.91 -5.72
CA LYS A 178 -15.51 24.02 -7.16
C LYS A 178 -15.04 25.42 -7.58
N SER A 179 -15.35 26.48 -6.82
CA SER A 179 -14.90 27.85 -7.08
C SER A 179 -13.51 28.16 -6.55
N SER A 180 -12.92 27.28 -5.73
CA SER A 180 -11.56 27.41 -5.18
C SER A 180 -10.50 26.63 -5.96
N ALA A 181 -10.89 25.93 -7.03
CA ALA A 181 -9.92 25.28 -7.91
C ALA A 181 -9.00 26.34 -8.54
N PRO A 182 -7.66 26.17 -8.45
CA PRO A 182 -6.74 27.16 -8.99
C PRO A 182 -7.02 27.39 -10.48
N LYS A 183 -7.04 28.65 -10.89
CA LYS A 183 -7.14 29.03 -12.30
C LYS A 183 -5.99 28.36 -13.05
N ILE A 184 -6.31 27.55 -14.05
CA ILE A 184 -5.29 26.89 -14.89
C ILE A 184 -4.71 27.96 -15.82
N TYR A 185 -3.45 28.33 -15.61
CA TYR A 185 -2.72 29.22 -16.51
C TYR A 185 -2.33 28.45 -17.77
N ASN A 186 -2.88 28.86 -18.92
CA ASN A 186 -2.48 28.28 -20.19
C ASN A 186 -1.18 28.96 -20.66
N VAL A 187 -0.04 28.31 -20.40
CA VAL A 187 1.31 28.85 -20.66
C VAL A 187 1.54 29.17 -22.14
N SER A 188 0.75 28.60 -23.05
CA SER A 188 0.89 28.84 -24.49
C SER A 188 0.16 30.09 -25.02
N SER A 189 -0.76 30.70 -24.26
CA SER A 189 -1.63 31.76 -24.81
C SER A 189 -1.66 33.07 -24.05
N ASN A 190 -0.95 33.21 -22.92
CA ASN A 190 -0.95 34.42 -22.08
C ASN A 190 -2.36 35.02 -21.83
N GLU A 191 -3.40 34.18 -21.82
CA GLU A 191 -4.78 34.60 -21.57
C GLU A 191 -5.26 34.01 -20.24
N GLU A 192 -5.74 34.88 -19.36
CA GLU A 192 -6.52 34.47 -18.19
C GLU A 192 -7.89 33.98 -18.63
N ARG A 193 -8.16 32.68 -18.53
CA ARG A 193 -9.49 32.13 -18.83
C ARG A 193 -10.05 31.41 -17.60
N TYR A 194 -11.11 31.99 -17.02
CA TYR A 194 -12.05 31.23 -16.18
C TYR A 194 -12.59 30.06 -17.02
N PRO A 195 -12.79 28.86 -16.45
CA PRO A 195 -13.42 27.76 -17.19
C PRO A 195 -14.85 28.17 -17.57
N LYS A 196 -15.02 28.80 -18.75
CA LYS A 196 -16.32 28.98 -19.37
C LYS A 196 -16.83 27.60 -19.74
N GLN A 197 -18.04 27.31 -19.29
CA GLN A 197 -18.81 26.11 -19.58
C GLN A 197 -18.82 25.86 -21.11
N LYS A 198 -17.90 25.02 -21.60
CA LYS A 198 -17.89 24.59 -23.01
C LYS A 198 -18.57 23.23 -23.09
N THR A 199 -19.84 23.26 -23.47
CA THR A 199 -20.55 22.11 -24.03
C THR A 199 -19.85 21.73 -25.34
N LEU A 200 -18.99 20.71 -25.31
CA LEU A 200 -18.36 20.14 -26.49
C LEU A 200 -19.30 19.07 -27.07
N VAL A 201 -20.05 19.45 -28.11
CA VAL A 201 -20.74 18.52 -29.00
C VAL A 201 -19.70 18.05 -30.03
N GLY A 202 -19.36 16.77 -30.01
CA GLY A 202 -18.48 16.17 -31.01
C GLY A 202 -19.29 15.56 -32.15
N MET A 203 -19.06 16.03 -33.37
CA MET A 203 -19.45 15.33 -34.59
C MET A 203 -18.30 15.42 -35.60
N GLY A 204 -17.89 14.27 -36.14
CA GLY A 204 -17.20 14.14 -37.42
C GLY A 204 -15.69 14.43 -37.47
N HIS A 205 -14.95 13.48 -38.02
CA HIS A 205 -13.51 13.54 -38.35
C HIS A 205 -13.16 14.68 -39.31
N THR A 206 -11.96 15.28 -39.16
CA THR A 206 -10.99 15.58 -40.24
C THR A 206 -9.65 16.05 -39.64
N HIS A 207 -8.55 15.70 -40.32
CA HIS A 207 -7.16 16.04 -40.01
C HIS A 207 -6.93 17.53 -39.74
N SER A 208 -6.08 17.85 -38.75
CA SER A 208 -5.01 18.86 -38.76
C SER A 208 -4.44 19.03 -37.34
N GLY A 209 -3.12 19.23 -37.23
CA GLY A 209 -2.35 19.18 -35.98
C GLY A 209 -2.73 20.22 -34.92
N GLY A 210 -2.45 19.85 -33.67
CA GLY A 210 -2.62 20.69 -32.48
C GLY A 210 -2.79 19.84 -31.22
N GLU A 211 -1.68 19.37 -30.63
CA GLU A 211 -1.69 18.65 -29.35
C GLU A 211 -2.18 19.58 -28.24
N THR A 212 -3.43 19.40 -27.81
CA THR A 212 -3.95 19.99 -26.57
C THR A 212 -3.86 18.94 -25.48
N LEU A 213 -3.21 19.26 -24.35
CA LEU A 213 -3.21 18.45 -23.13
C LEU A 213 -4.66 18.21 -22.68
N LYS A 214 -5.14 16.98 -22.87
CA LYS A 214 -6.49 16.54 -22.52
C LYS A 214 -6.49 15.98 -21.10
N HIS A 215 -7.06 16.70 -20.13
CA HIS A 215 -7.30 16.15 -18.78
C HIS A 215 -8.38 15.03 -18.85
N PRO A 216 -8.08 13.76 -18.49
CA PRO A 216 -9.02 12.65 -18.65
C PRO A 216 -10.16 12.64 -17.63
N PHE A 217 -9.99 13.29 -16.48
CA PHE A 217 -10.93 13.20 -15.35
C PHE A 217 -12.22 14.03 -15.51
N MET A 218 -12.28 14.88 -16.55
CA MET A 218 -13.45 15.71 -16.86
C MET A 218 -13.66 15.77 -18.38
N LYS A 219 -14.16 14.68 -18.98
CA LYS A 219 -14.66 14.69 -20.36
C LYS A 219 -15.98 13.94 -20.49
N PRO A 220 -17.02 14.57 -21.07
CA PRO A 220 -18.22 13.86 -21.48
C PRO A 220 -18.00 13.24 -22.87
N ALA A 221 -18.21 11.93 -22.99
CA ALA A 221 -18.37 11.23 -24.26
C ALA A 221 -19.51 10.21 -24.14
N SER A 222 -20.29 10.12 -25.20
CA SER A 222 -21.68 9.69 -25.33
C SER A 222 -21.98 8.19 -25.15
N TYR A 223 -21.07 7.39 -24.58
CA TYR A 223 -21.28 5.96 -24.32
C TYR A 223 -20.93 5.50 -22.89
N PHE A 224 -20.76 6.42 -21.95
CA PHE A 224 -20.85 6.09 -20.52
C PHE A 224 -22.30 6.20 -20.07
N LEU A 225 -22.77 5.18 -19.33
CA LEU A 225 -24.13 5.03 -18.79
C LEU A 225 -24.73 6.39 -18.40
N GLY A 226 -25.82 6.71 -19.08
CA GLY A 226 -26.32 8.05 -19.28
C GLY A 226 -26.71 8.82 -18.01
N GLY A 227 -26.64 10.14 -18.18
CA GLY A 227 -27.62 11.06 -17.62
C GLY A 227 -27.39 11.47 -16.17
N THR A 228 -26.62 12.55 -16.00
CA THR A 228 -26.43 13.36 -14.78
C THR A 228 -25.22 12.95 -13.93
N LEU A 229 -24.01 13.18 -14.46
CA LEU A 229 -22.78 12.97 -13.70
C LEU A 229 -22.33 14.26 -13.02
N CYS A 230 -22.88 14.50 -11.85
CA CYS A 230 -22.10 15.10 -10.78
C CYS A 230 -21.17 13.98 -10.28
N GLN A 231 -19.86 14.21 -10.20
CA GLN A 231 -18.91 13.27 -9.58
C GLN A 231 -19.08 13.29 -8.04
N THR A 232 -20.32 13.12 -7.58
CA THR A 232 -20.77 13.22 -6.19
C THR A 232 -21.75 12.09 -5.95
N ASN A 233 -21.20 10.88 -5.76
CA ASN A 233 -21.81 9.76 -5.01
C ASN A 233 -20.93 8.50 -5.08
N LYS A 234 -19.62 8.60 -4.82
CA LYS A 234 -18.88 7.40 -4.39
C LYS A 234 -19.08 7.27 -2.90
N ARG A 235 -19.79 6.22 -2.48
CA ARG A 235 -19.77 5.79 -1.08
C ARG A 235 -18.37 5.25 -0.81
N ASN A 236 -17.59 6.00 -0.06
CA ASN A 236 -16.28 5.59 0.42
C ASN A 236 -16.41 5.13 1.88
N CYS A 237 -15.67 4.10 2.25
CA CYS A 237 -15.55 3.73 3.66
C CYS A 237 -14.47 4.59 4.32
N ILE A 238 -14.81 5.24 5.43
CA ILE A 238 -13.88 6.06 6.23
C ILE A 238 -13.91 5.57 7.69
N TYR A 239 -12.76 5.61 8.36
CA TYR A 239 -12.60 5.25 9.76
C TYR A 239 -12.80 6.51 10.59
N LYS A 240 -13.70 6.43 11.57
CA LYS A 240 -13.93 7.51 12.54
C LYS A 240 -13.49 7.05 13.92
N VAL A 241 -12.87 7.94 14.70
CA VAL A 241 -12.54 7.70 16.11
C VAL A 241 -13.57 8.34 17.02
N THR A 242 -13.95 7.63 18.07
CA THR A 242 -14.66 8.20 19.23
C THR A 242 -13.85 7.93 20.51
N THR A 243 -14.01 8.79 21.52
CA THR A 243 -13.31 8.70 22.81
C THR A 243 -14.20 8.16 23.94
N SER A 244 -15.41 7.68 23.65
CA SER A 244 -16.36 7.19 24.66
C SER A 244 -17.16 5.97 24.19
N GLN A 245 -17.34 4.99 25.10
CA GLN A 245 -18.20 3.81 24.92
C GLN A 245 -19.69 4.17 24.77
N THR A 246 -20.14 5.32 25.30
CA THR A 246 -21.57 5.64 25.46
C THR A 246 -22.02 6.93 24.77
N ARG A 247 -21.15 7.66 24.07
CA ARG A 247 -21.54 8.89 23.35
C ARG A 247 -20.76 9.07 22.05
N LEU A 248 -21.46 8.98 20.92
CA LEU A 248 -21.11 9.66 19.66
C LEU A 248 -21.35 11.16 19.83
N VAL A 249 -20.71 11.78 20.82
CA VAL A 249 -20.67 13.25 20.87
C VAL A 249 -19.52 13.67 19.99
N HIS A 250 -19.87 14.33 18.90
CA HIS A 250 -18.98 15.07 18.03
C HIS A 250 -18.22 16.08 18.89
N ARG A 251 -17.04 15.71 19.41
CA ARG A 251 -16.11 16.74 19.89
C ARG A 251 -15.50 17.37 18.65
N GLN A 252 -15.87 18.63 18.40
CA GLN A 252 -15.08 19.51 17.56
C GLN A 252 -13.72 19.66 18.24
N HIS A 253 -12.74 18.83 17.85
CA HIS A 253 -11.35 19.20 18.08
C HIS A 253 -11.05 20.38 17.16
N PHE A 254 -10.98 21.57 17.76
CA PHE A 254 -10.28 22.72 17.22
C PHE A 254 -8.79 22.36 17.09
N GLN A 255 -8.38 21.62 16.06
CA GLN A 255 -7.03 21.67 15.47
C GLN A 255 -6.96 20.82 14.19
N MET A 256 -6.43 21.42 13.12
CA MET A 256 -6.15 20.90 11.77
C MET A 256 -7.33 20.73 10.79
N PHE A 257 -7.64 21.83 10.12
CA PHE A 257 -8.43 21.93 8.88
C PHE A 257 -7.87 21.17 7.65
N PHE A 258 -6.76 20.42 7.78
CA PHE A 258 -6.09 19.69 6.67
C PHE A 258 -6.41 18.18 6.62
N VAL A 259 -7.25 17.68 7.52
CA VAL A 259 -7.60 16.25 7.63
C VAL A 259 -8.93 16.01 6.90
N SER A 260 -9.01 16.36 5.62
CA SER A 260 -10.30 16.24 4.91
C SER A 260 -10.65 14.79 4.62
N VAL A 261 -9.71 13.94 4.19
CA VAL A 261 -9.93 12.47 4.00
C VAL A 261 -9.20 11.63 5.06
N SER A 262 -8.36 12.26 5.88
CA SER A 262 -7.39 11.53 6.67
C SER A 262 -8.03 10.87 7.90
N TRP A 263 -7.64 9.62 8.10
CA TRP A 263 -8.02 8.83 9.25
C TRP A 263 -7.56 9.50 10.57
N PRO A 264 -8.22 9.21 11.70
CA PRO A 264 -7.87 9.79 12.99
C PRO A 264 -6.45 9.42 13.44
N LEU A 265 -5.77 10.39 14.07
CA LEU A 265 -4.41 10.20 14.57
C LEU A 265 -4.39 9.33 15.83
N LEU A 266 -3.64 8.24 15.77
CA LEU A 266 -3.34 7.38 16.90
C LEU A 266 -1.92 7.71 17.38
N HIS A 267 -1.75 7.92 18.68
CA HIS A 267 -0.46 8.27 19.28
C HIS A 267 -0.07 7.21 20.31
N ALA A 268 1.19 6.82 20.29
CA ALA A 268 1.76 5.89 21.25
C ALA A 268 3.26 6.18 21.43
N GLU A 269 3.78 5.89 22.61
CA GLU A 269 5.20 5.96 22.91
C GLU A 269 5.81 4.55 22.87
N VAL A 270 7.13 4.49 22.73
CA VAL A 270 7.87 3.23 22.81
C VAL A 270 7.61 2.58 24.18
N GLY A 271 7.21 1.31 24.15
CA GLY A 271 6.81 0.52 25.31
C GLY A 271 5.28 0.39 25.45
N ASP A 272 4.49 1.33 24.92
CA ASP A 272 3.04 1.30 25.09
C ASP A 272 2.36 0.11 24.41
N SER A 273 1.12 -0.17 24.82
CA SER A 273 0.20 -1.04 24.11
C SER A 273 -1.01 -0.26 23.64
N VAL A 274 -1.36 -0.37 22.37
CA VAL A 274 -2.54 0.26 21.77
C VAL A 274 -3.65 -0.77 21.65
N LEU A 275 -4.77 -0.53 22.31
CA LEU A 275 -5.97 -1.35 22.25
C LEU A 275 -7.03 -0.65 21.39
N ILE A 276 -7.41 -1.27 20.28
CA ILE A 276 -8.40 -0.72 19.36
C ILE A 276 -9.67 -1.52 19.43
N ILE A 277 -10.74 -0.87 19.84
CA ILE A 277 -12.09 -1.39 19.83
C ILE A 277 -12.72 -0.94 18.51
N PHE A 278 -12.71 -1.84 17.52
CA PHE A 278 -13.10 -1.56 16.15
C PHE A 278 -14.51 -2.07 15.86
N LYS A 279 -15.40 -1.17 15.42
CA LYS A 279 -16.76 -1.50 14.97
C LYS A 279 -16.88 -1.39 13.47
N ASN A 280 -17.24 -2.46 12.79
CA ASN A 280 -17.56 -2.36 11.37
C ASN A 280 -19.03 -1.97 11.18
N LYS A 281 -19.30 -0.76 10.68
CA LYS A 281 -20.66 -0.31 10.30
C LYS A 281 -20.87 -0.27 8.79
N ALA A 282 -19.86 -0.66 8.01
CA ALA A 282 -19.94 -0.71 6.56
C ALA A 282 -20.52 -2.04 6.08
N SER A 283 -20.93 -2.09 4.80
CA SER A 283 -21.59 -3.28 4.22
C SER A 283 -20.63 -4.45 3.93
N ARG A 284 -19.32 -4.18 3.89
CA ARG A 284 -18.28 -5.17 3.56
C ARG A 284 -17.42 -5.50 4.78
N PRO A 285 -16.80 -6.69 4.84
CA PRO A 285 -15.84 -7.00 5.89
C PRO A 285 -14.63 -6.06 5.86
N TYR A 286 -14.23 -5.56 7.03
CA TYR A 286 -13.04 -4.73 7.22
C TYR A 286 -12.21 -5.24 8.39
N SER A 287 -10.96 -4.83 8.42
CA SER A 287 -10.03 -5.06 9.53
C SER A 287 -9.22 -3.79 9.76
N ILE A 288 -8.40 -3.80 10.80
CA ILE A 288 -7.45 -2.73 11.04
C ILE A 288 -6.08 -3.29 11.40
N SER A 289 -5.07 -2.81 10.69
CA SER A 289 -3.66 -3.17 10.85
C SER A 289 -2.82 -1.94 10.61
N ALA A 290 -1.65 -1.85 11.22
CA ALA A 290 -0.74 -0.74 10.98
C ALA A 290 0.67 -1.18 10.62
N HIS A 291 1.32 -0.32 9.84
CA HIS A 291 2.74 -0.37 9.56
C HIS A 291 3.57 -0.22 10.85
N GLY A 292 4.76 -0.79 10.84
CA GLY A 292 5.78 -0.64 11.90
C GLY A 292 5.48 -1.22 13.28
N ILE A 293 4.23 -1.55 13.62
CA ILE A 293 3.82 -2.04 14.95
C ILE A 293 3.90 -3.57 15.09
N GLU A 294 3.86 -4.06 16.33
CA GLU A 294 3.78 -5.48 16.63
C GLU A 294 2.33 -5.89 16.90
N GLU A 295 1.72 -6.65 15.98
CA GLU A 295 0.32 -7.09 16.13
C GLU A 295 0.18 -8.34 16.99
N VAL A 296 -0.51 -8.22 18.13
CA VAL A 296 -0.82 -9.37 18.98
C VAL A 296 -2.06 -10.06 18.44
N ALA A 297 -1.86 -11.05 17.56
CA ALA A 297 -2.94 -11.88 17.03
C ALA A 297 -3.41 -12.91 18.06
N ALA A 298 -4.71 -12.93 18.38
CA ALA A 298 -5.33 -14.07 19.03
C ALA A 298 -5.33 -15.25 18.05
N LEU A 299 -4.76 -16.41 18.43
CA LEU A 299 -4.70 -17.63 17.60
C LEU A 299 -3.96 -17.47 16.26
N GLY A 300 -3.08 -16.48 16.12
CA GLY A 300 -2.22 -16.33 14.92
C GLY A 300 -2.93 -15.82 13.66
N LYS A 301 -4.18 -15.35 13.76
CA LYS A 301 -4.88 -14.66 12.66
C LYS A 301 -5.44 -13.32 13.13
N ILE A 302 -5.28 -12.29 12.30
CA ILE A 302 -5.94 -10.99 12.50
C ILE A 302 -7.44 -11.23 12.36
N ALA A 303 -8.22 -10.85 13.39
CA ALA A 303 -9.66 -10.98 13.35
C ALA A 303 -10.23 -10.12 12.21
N LEU A 304 -11.09 -10.71 11.38
CA LEU A 304 -11.85 -9.97 10.37
C LEU A 304 -13.16 -9.51 11.02
N SER A 305 -13.55 -8.25 10.85
CA SER A 305 -14.84 -7.76 11.34
C SER A 305 -15.85 -7.75 10.21
N VAL A 306 -16.87 -8.62 10.29
CA VAL A 306 -18.02 -8.55 9.37
C VAL A 306 -18.92 -7.38 9.72
N SER A 307 -19.86 -7.04 8.83
CA SER A 307 -20.78 -5.92 9.03
C SER A 307 -21.54 -6.04 10.35
N GLY A 308 -21.50 -4.98 11.16
CA GLY A 308 -22.14 -4.90 12.48
C GLY A 308 -21.29 -5.38 13.66
N GLU A 309 -20.21 -6.14 13.40
CA GLU A 309 -19.37 -6.75 14.43
C GLU A 309 -18.43 -5.74 15.09
N ILE A 310 -18.07 -6.03 16.36
CA ILE A 310 -17.04 -5.31 17.11
C ILE A 310 -15.90 -6.29 17.42
N ASN A 311 -14.69 -6.00 16.94
CA ASN A 311 -13.49 -6.73 17.29
C ASN A 311 -12.50 -5.85 18.03
N THR A 312 -11.69 -6.47 18.89
CA THR A 312 -10.63 -5.78 19.62
C THR A 312 -9.27 -6.21 19.07
N TYR A 313 -8.46 -5.22 18.70
CA TYR A 313 -7.11 -5.40 18.17
C TYR A 313 -6.12 -4.87 19.19
N ARG A 314 -5.02 -5.60 19.43
CA ARG A 314 -3.95 -5.16 20.32
C ARG A 314 -2.67 -5.03 19.52
N TRP A 315 -2.06 -3.85 19.59
CA TRP A 315 -0.76 -3.55 19.02
C TRP A 315 0.20 -3.22 20.16
N ASN A 316 1.36 -3.85 20.18
CA ASN A 316 2.46 -3.43 21.04
C ASN A 316 3.36 -2.48 20.24
N VAL A 317 3.98 -1.53 20.95
CA VAL A 317 4.93 -0.57 20.37
C VAL A 317 6.32 -0.85 20.93
N PRO A 318 7.02 -1.91 20.46
CA PRO A 318 8.39 -2.16 20.88
C PRO A 318 9.34 -1.06 20.40
N GLU A 319 10.58 -1.06 20.91
CA GLU A 319 11.63 -0.10 20.52
C GLU A 319 11.82 -0.03 19.00
N ARG A 320 11.78 -1.18 18.32
CA ARG A 320 11.89 -1.27 16.85
C ARG A 320 10.73 -0.61 16.08
N SER A 321 9.62 -0.28 16.74
CA SER A 321 8.48 0.43 16.15
C SER A 321 8.57 1.94 16.32
N GLY A 322 9.50 2.40 17.15
CA GLY A 322 9.77 3.82 17.39
C GLY A 322 10.87 4.40 16.50
N PRO A 323 11.22 5.68 16.73
CA PRO A 323 12.29 6.35 16.00
C PRO A 323 13.63 5.61 16.06
N GLY A 324 14.30 5.52 14.91
CA GLY A 324 15.69 5.09 14.84
C GLY A 324 16.65 6.17 15.37
N LYS A 325 17.95 5.85 15.39
CA LYS A 325 19.01 6.75 15.91
C LYS A 325 19.05 8.12 15.25
N THR A 326 18.70 8.19 13.97
CA THR A 326 18.74 9.43 13.17
C THR A 326 17.34 9.94 12.81
N ASP A 327 16.29 9.29 13.29
CA ASP A 327 14.93 9.79 13.11
C ASP A 327 14.63 10.96 14.08
N PRO A 328 13.64 11.79 13.75
CA PRO A 328 13.06 12.72 14.72
C PRO A 328 12.37 11.95 15.87
N ASN A 329 12.10 12.64 16.98
CA ASN A 329 11.45 12.05 18.16
C ASN A 329 10.09 11.40 17.90
N CYS A 330 9.43 11.72 16.78
CA CYS A 330 8.18 11.12 16.35
C CYS A 330 8.28 10.69 14.88
N ILE A 331 7.95 9.44 14.59
CA ILE A 331 7.81 8.90 13.24
C ILE A 331 6.35 8.51 12.97
N THR A 332 5.96 8.45 11.71
CA THR A 332 4.57 8.18 11.31
C THR A 332 4.43 6.80 10.66
N TRP A 333 3.36 6.12 11.01
CA TRP A 333 2.94 4.86 10.40
C TRP A 333 1.53 4.99 9.84
N VAL A 334 1.28 4.27 8.74
CA VAL A 334 -0.05 4.19 8.14
C VAL A 334 -0.78 2.97 8.68
N TYR A 335 -2.07 3.11 8.95
CA TYR A 335 -2.95 1.98 9.24
C TYR A 335 -4.04 1.84 8.18
N TYR A 336 -4.45 0.61 7.92
CA TYR A 336 -5.28 0.24 6.77
C TYR A 336 -6.01 -1.09 7.01
N SER A 337 -6.98 -1.42 6.14
CA SER A 337 -7.63 -2.75 6.13
C SER A 337 -6.76 -3.76 5.40
N THR A 338 -6.62 -4.96 5.98
CA THR A 338 -5.89 -6.08 5.36
C THR A 338 -6.79 -7.04 4.58
N VAL A 339 -8.13 -6.86 4.61
CA VAL A 339 -9.10 -7.76 3.96
C VAL A 339 -8.89 -7.79 2.44
N ASN A 340 -8.78 -6.60 1.86
CA ASN A 340 -8.37 -6.42 0.48
C ASN A 340 -7.45 -5.20 0.45
N PHE A 341 -6.16 -5.43 0.24
CA PHE A 341 -5.18 -4.35 0.23
C PHE A 341 -5.43 -3.33 -0.90
N VAL A 342 -6.03 -3.77 -2.01
CA VAL A 342 -6.23 -2.94 -3.21
C VAL A 342 -7.58 -2.19 -3.20
N LYS A 343 -8.59 -2.68 -2.47
CA LYS A 343 -9.98 -2.22 -2.57
C LYS A 343 -10.63 -1.78 -1.26
#